data_AF-A0A286CUJ3-F1
#
_entry.id   AF-A0A286CUJ3-F1
#
_cell.length_a   1.000
_cell.length_b   1.000
_cell.length_c   1.000
_cell.angle_alpha   90.00
_cell.angle_beta   90.00
_cell.angle_gamma   90.00
#
_symmetry.space_group_name_H-M   'P 1'
#
loop_
_entity.id
_entity.type
_entity.pdbx_description
1 polymer ?
#
loop_
_entity_poly.entity_id
_entity_poly.type
_entity_poly.pdbx_seq_one_letter_code
_entity_poly.pdbx_strand_id
1 'polypeptide(L)'
;MPSLDDPVEAGMCAGRRQMTGLGPVAESYDQLHRIDLLGEARAARGVPEGTYDSTVCAVLQASEVCLLNLARLANRTQACLLADDIPTASRYVQWAVGFHRLLRRLGTVMFGARGIYGAAVSAGATAVSISESAGYAAYVDALRGLEDVAKGSLLAGAPELTRSTIATKSIDDPLYRVLHGIRVGCHDATKWESDLTSVPIGVSRSTDELISAETLARAVAATELNADTLHGEFVALHQIPEILCAEANDHLEVAIRAIRASALSRAAQHLTACRELLDPVVDAQRVMAEHLATGEYHEFRTNLGPASGTHSLSIKQHMFRDLFKHMWNDLEAWLSSLGGSSLEETVRDIDARRHDDPEGWLRHTVVDQAFKLHSAHQQWRHEHLHMPRNCLGSGGTKSMIGIPDGPQAVYKMRDAANAQHALATLHRARRTPLTNAVPDSPMVKLITDPSSLDSELMRVVGEATREYFPQVQEQSYQPFRSGAAERNP
;
A
#
# COMPACT_ATOMS: atom_id res chain seq x y z
N MET A 1 -23.58 -32.22 -29.32
CA MET A 1 -22.81 -31.11 -28.72
C MET A 1 -23.31 -29.82 -29.34
N PRO A 2 -24.05 -28.97 -28.62
CA PRO A 2 -24.54 -27.70 -29.14
C PRO A 2 -23.43 -26.65 -29.09
N SER A 3 -23.44 -25.79 -30.10
CA SER A 3 -22.50 -24.73 -30.45
C SER A 3 -22.35 -23.68 -29.34
N LEU A 4 -21.11 -23.41 -28.94
CA LEU A 4 -20.71 -22.27 -28.11
C LEU A 4 -20.37 -21.11 -29.04
N ASP A 5 -21.37 -20.38 -29.55
CA ASP A 5 -21.15 -19.09 -30.23
C ASP A 5 -22.48 -18.35 -30.36
N ASP A 6 -22.96 -17.78 -29.24
CA ASP A 6 -24.02 -16.77 -29.29
C ASP A 6 -23.70 -15.65 -28.28
N PRO A 7 -23.14 -14.51 -28.71
CA PRO A 7 -22.71 -13.42 -27.83
C PRO A 7 -23.84 -12.44 -27.46
N VAL A 8 -25.11 -12.83 -27.61
CA VAL A 8 -26.27 -11.92 -27.46
C VAL A 8 -26.98 -12.03 -26.09
N GLU A 9 -26.68 -13.04 -25.27
CA GLU A 9 -27.34 -13.24 -23.95
C GLU A 9 -26.57 -12.67 -22.73
N ALA A 10 -25.54 -11.84 -22.92
CA ALA A 10 -24.81 -11.22 -21.79
C ALA A 10 -25.49 -9.94 -21.24
N GLY A 11 -26.59 -9.48 -21.83
CA GLY A 11 -27.16 -8.14 -21.58
C GLY A 11 -28.34 -8.04 -20.60
N MET A 12 -28.85 -9.14 -20.02
CA MET A 12 -30.16 -9.11 -19.32
C MET A 12 -30.19 -9.58 -17.85
N CYS A 13 -29.04 -9.86 -17.24
CA CYS A 13 -28.96 -10.05 -15.78
C CYS A 13 -28.27 -8.85 -15.12
N ALA A 14 -28.87 -7.66 -15.22
CA ALA A 14 -28.59 -6.59 -14.27
C ALA A 14 -29.20 -7.02 -12.91
N GLY A 15 -28.47 -7.86 -12.19
CA GLY A 15 -28.83 -8.32 -10.86
C GLY A 15 -29.10 -7.11 -9.97
N ARG A 16 -30.15 -7.17 -9.14
CA ARG A 16 -30.38 -6.14 -8.12
C ARG A 16 -29.11 -6.02 -7.28
N ARG A 17 -28.48 -4.84 -7.31
CA ARG A 17 -27.33 -4.50 -6.45
C ARG A 17 -27.67 -4.86 -5.01
N GLN A 18 -26.86 -5.71 -4.39
CA GLN A 18 -27.07 -6.12 -3.01
C GLN A 18 -26.79 -4.93 -2.08
N MET A 19 -27.65 -4.72 -1.08
CA MET A 19 -27.56 -3.61 -0.12
C MET A 19 -27.61 -4.15 1.31
N THR A 20 -26.87 -3.54 2.22
CA THR A 20 -26.97 -3.71 3.68
C THR A 20 -27.51 -2.42 4.32
N GLY A 21 -27.67 -2.41 5.64
CA GLY A 21 -28.00 -1.18 6.39
C GLY A 21 -26.93 -0.09 6.30
N LEU A 22 -25.69 -0.44 5.91
CA LEU A 22 -24.60 0.51 5.71
C LEU A 22 -24.51 1.00 4.26
N GLY A 23 -25.21 0.40 3.31
CA GLY A 23 -25.13 0.79 1.90
C GLY A 23 -24.86 -0.39 0.95
N PRO A 24 -24.36 -0.14 -0.27
CA PRO A 24 -24.16 -1.19 -1.26
C PRO A 24 -23.08 -2.19 -0.84
N VAL A 25 -23.26 -3.44 -1.25
CA VAL A 25 -22.22 -4.47 -1.21
C VAL A 25 -21.42 -4.37 -2.51
N ALA A 26 -20.10 -4.33 -2.41
CA ALA A 26 -19.22 -4.34 -3.57
C ALA A 26 -19.32 -5.68 -4.30
N GLU A 27 -19.46 -5.63 -5.62
CA GLU A 27 -19.57 -6.80 -6.50
C GLU A 27 -18.19 -7.26 -6.98
N SER A 28 -17.19 -6.39 -6.93
CA SER A 28 -15.83 -6.66 -7.33
C SER A 28 -14.81 -5.83 -6.56
N TYR A 29 -13.55 -6.26 -6.61
CA TYR A 29 -12.42 -5.49 -6.09
C TYR A 29 -12.29 -4.13 -6.80
N ASP A 30 -12.51 -4.11 -8.12
CA ASP A 30 -12.44 -2.90 -8.92
C ASP A 30 -13.49 -1.87 -8.50
N GLN A 31 -14.71 -2.33 -8.21
CA GLN A 31 -15.77 -1.46 -7.70
C GLN A 31 -15.48 -0.99 -6.28
N LEU A 32 -14.99 -1.87 -5.40
CA LEU A 32 -14.70 -1.54 -4.01
C LEU A 32 -13.66 -0.43 -3.89
N HIS A 33 -12.62 -0.45 -4.73
CA HIS A 33 -11.51 0.50 -4.68
C HIS A 33 -11.56 1.57 -5.77
N ARG A 34 -12.60 1.55 -6.62
CA ARG A 34 -12.76 2.44 -7.78
C ARG A 34 -11.54 2.46 -8.68
N ILE A 35 -11.05 1.26 -9.02
CA ILE A 35 -9.89 1.06 -9.91
C ILE A 35 -10.12 1.72 -11.28
N ASP A 36 -11.38 1.80 -11.72
CA ASP A 36 -11.79 2.55 -12.90
C ASP A 36 -11.38 4.02 -12.84
N LEU A 37 -11.68 4.70 -11.73
CA LEU A 37 -11.36 6.11 -11.53
C LEU A 37 -9.87 6.34 -11.26
N LEU A 38 -9.19 5.41 -10.57
CA LEU A 38 -7.74 5.47 -10.42
C LEU A 38 -7.03 5.34 -11.77
N GLY A 39 -7.53 4.46 -12.64
CA GLY A 39 -7.06 4.29 -14.02
C GLY A 39 -7.30 5.53 -14.88
N GLU A 40 -8.48 6.14 -14.77
CA GLU A 40 -8.81 7.41 -15.43
C GLU A 40 -7.85 8.53 -14.98
N ALA A 41 -7.66 8.69 -13.68
CA ALA A 41 -6.75 9.69 -13.11
C ALA A 41 -5.30 9.46 -13.57
N ARG A 42 -4.84 8.21 -13.63
CA ARG A 42 -3.52 7.87 -14.17
C ARG A 42 -3.39 8.21 -15.65
N ALA A 43 -4.38 7.86 -16.47
CA ALA A 43 -4.35 8.12 -17.92
C ALA A 43 -4.35 9.63 -18.24
N ALA A 44 -5.00 10.44 -17.39
CA ALA A 44 -5.12 11.88 -17.57
C ALA A 44 -3.84 12.68 -17.21
N ARG A 45 -2.81 12.06 -16.61
CA ARG A 45 -1.55 12.74 -16.23
C ARG A 45 -0.87 13.43 -17.42
N GLY A 46 -0.96 12.83 -18.61
CA GLY A 46 -0.34 13.38 -19.84
C GLY A 46 1.19 13.31 -19.85
N VAL A 47 1.78 12.35 -19.12
CA VAL A 47 3.23 12.12 -19.05
C VAL A 47 3.54 10.66 -19.39
N PRO A 48 4.69 10.34 -19.99
CA PRO A 48 5.04 8.96 -20.32
C PRO A 48 5.25 8.10 -19.05
N GLU A 49 4.74 6.86 -19.07
CA GLU A 49 4.85 5.92 -17.95
C GLU A 49 6.30 5.50 -17.66
N GLY A 50 6.59 5.20 -16.39
CA GLY A 50 7.91 4.79 -15.94
C GLY A 50 8.99 5.88 -16.05
N THR A 51 8.60 7.15 -16.16
CA THR A 51 9.50 8.31 -16.15
C THR A 51 9.51 8.99 -14.78
N TYR A 52 10.43 9.94 -14.57
CA TYR A 52 10.42 10.76 -13.36
C TYR A 52 9.09 11.51 -13.18
N ASP A 53 8.60 12.16 -14.24
CA ASP A 53 7.35 12.94 -14.19
C ASP A 53 6.15 12.04 -13.83
N SER A 54 6.09 10.81 -14.35
CA SER A 54 5.04 9.86 -13.96
C SER A 54 5.16 9.43 -12.50
N THR A 55 6.39 9.22 -11.99
CA THR A 55 6.63 8.97 -10.56
C THR A 55 6.12 10.13 -9.69
N VAL A 56 6.43 11.38 -10.07
CA VAL A 56 5.97 12.58 -9.36
C VAL A 56 4.45 12.61 -9.30
N CYS A 57 3.78 12.43 -10.45
CA CYS A 57 2.32 12.38 -10.53
C CYS A 57 1.75 11.26 -9.65
N ALA A 58 2.31 10.04 -9.70
CA ALA A 58 1.84 8.92 -8.88
C ALA A 58 1.95 9.20 -7.38
N VAL A 59 3.06 9.79 -6.93
CA VAL A 59 3.26 10.16 -5.53
C VAL A 59 2.27 11.26 -5.11
N LEU A 60 2.05 12.28 -5.93
CA LEU A 60 1.08 13.34 -5.62
C LEU A 60 -0.36 12.81 -5.63
N GLN A 61 -0.72 11.88 -6.53
CA GLN A 61 -2.02 11.21 -6.53
C GLN A 61 -2.25 10.39 -5.26
N ALA A 62 -1.24 9.64 -4.81
CA ALA A 62 -1.31 8.93 -3.53
C ALA A 62 -1.43 9.89 -2.33
N SER A 63 -0.70 11.01 -2.36
CA SER A 63 -0.81 12.06 -1.34
C SER A 63 -2.18 12.72 -1.32
N GLU A 64 -2.81 12.92 -2.47
CA GLU A 64 -4.17 13.47 -2.57
C GLU A 64 -5.19 12.55 -1.89
N VAL A 65 -5.10 11.23 -2.10
CA VAL A 65 -5.94 10.25 -1.38
C VAL A 65 -5.72 10.34 0.13
N CYS A 66 -4.48 10.49 0.60
CA CYS A 66 -4.19 10.73 2.02
C CYS A 66 -4.85 12.01 2.54
N LEU A 67 -4.73 13.13 1.82
CA LEU A 67 -5.23 14.44 2.25
C LEU A 67 -6.76 14.46 2.34
N LEU A 68 -7.45 13.86 1.38
CA LEU A 68 -8.91 13.71 1.42
C LEU A 68 -9.37 12.91 2.64
N ASN A 69 -8.62 11.87 3.03
CA ASN A 69 -8.93 11.09 4.24
C ASN A 69 -8.56 11.83 5.53
N LEU A 70 -7.46 12.59 5.53
CA LEU A 70 -7.11 13.46 6.66
C LEU A 70 -8.16 14.56 6.88
N ALA A 71 -8.72 15.14 5.82
CA ALA A 71 -9.81 16.11 5.93
C ALA A 71 -11.06 15.48 6.59
N ARG A 72 -11.42 14.26 6.18
CA ARG A 72 -12.53 13.50 6.79
C ARG A 72 -12.26 13.20 8.26
N LEU A 73 -11.07 12.69 8.59
CA LEU A 73 -10.68 12.38 9.96
C LEU A 73 -10.66 13.63 10.85
N ALA A 74 -10.18 14.77 10.34
CA ALA A 74 -10.21 16.04 11.07
C ALA A 74 -11.64 16.48 11.40
N ASN A 75 -12.57 16.41 10.43
CA ASN A 75 -13.98 16.72 10.64
C ASN A 75 -14.65 15.76 11.64
N ARG A 76 -14.34 14.45 11.56
CA ARG A 76 -14.86 13.45 12.50
C ARG A 76 -14.32 13.67 13.92
N THR A 77 -13.02 13.94 14.07
CA THR A 77 -12.44 14.31 15.36
C THR A 77 -13.07 15.58 15.91
N GLN A 78 -13.28 16.60 15.07
CA GLN A 78 -13.94 17.84 15.47
C GLN A 78 -15.35 17.57 16.01
N ALA A 79 -16.15 16.76 15.32
CA ALA A 79 -17.49 16.39 15.75
C ALA A 79 -17.49 15.65 17.10
N CYS A 80 -16.56 14.70 17.30
CA CYS A 80 -16.40 14.01 18.58
C CYS A 80 -16.02 14.96 19.73
N LEU A 81 -15.14 15.92 19.48
CA LEU A 81 -14.77 16.92 20.50
C LEU A 81 -15.94 17.84 20.87
N LEU A 82 -16.80 18.19 19.91
CA LEU A 82 -18.02 18.96 20.19
C LEU A 82 -19.04 18.15 21.01
N ALA A 83 -19.05 16.83 20.85
CA ALA A 83 -19.91 15.91 21.58
C ALA A 83 -19.31 15.41 22.91
N ASP A 84 -18.11 15.86 23.29
CA ASP A 84 -17.32 15.37 24.43
C ASP A 84 -17.00 13.87 24.38
N ASP A 85 -16.98 13.28 23.18
CA ASP A 85 -16.59 11.88 22.94
C ASP A 85 -15.08 11.77 22.70
N ILE A 86 -14.32 11.95 23.77
CA ILE A 86 -12.84 11.89 23.73
C ILE A 86 -12.31 10.51 23.31
N PRO A 87 -12.88 9.37 23.75
CA PRO A 87 -12.45 8.06 23.27
C PRO A 87 -12.52 7.90 21.74
N THR A 88 -13.62 8.28 21.10
CA THR A 88 -13.77 8.19 19.65
C THR A 88 -12.91 9.24 18.94
N ALA A 89 -12.80 10.46 19.48
CA ALA A 89 -11.86 11.47 18.96
C ALA A 89 -10.41 10.93 18.95
N SER A 90 -9.99 10.27 20.04
CA SER A 90 -8.67 9.62 20.13
C SER A 90 -8.50 8.56 19.05
N ARG A 91 -9.56 7.83 18.70
CA ARG A 91 -9.52 6.79 17.68
C ARG A 91 -9.23 7.36 16.30
N TYR A 92 -9.95 8.42 15.91
CA TYR A 92 -9.74 9.09 14.63
C TYR A 92 -8.37 9.79 14.54
N VAL A 93 -7.88 10.36 15.64
CA VAL A 93 -6.53 10.96 15.70
C VAL A 93 -5.43 9.91 15.45
N GLN A 94 -5.57 8.69 15.96
CA GLN A 94 -4.60 7.62 15.69
C GLN A 94 -4.54 7.28 14.20
N TRP A 95 -5.69 7.14 13.54
CA TRP A 95 -5.75 6.96 12.10
C TRP A 95 -5.10 8.12 11.34
N ALA A 96 -5.36 9.36 11.76
CA ALA A 96 -4.75 10.55 11.14
C ALA A 96 -3.22 10.54 11.26
N VAL A 97 -2.67 10.16 12.42
CA VAL A 97 -1.22 9.96 12.59
C VAL A 97 -0.67 8.91 11.62
N GLY A 98 -1.41 7.83 11.39
CA GLY A 98 -1.08 6.82 10.38
C GLY A 98 -0.95 7.40 8.96
N PHE A 99 -1.91 8.22 8.53
CA PHE A 99 -1.87 8.90 7.23
C PHE A 99 -0.76 9.97 7.14
N HIS A 100 -0.46 10.69 8.22
CA HIS A 100 0.67 11.62 8.27
C HIS A 100 2.02 10.90 8.12
N ARG A 101 2.20 9.75 8.78
CA ARG A 101 3.38 8.89 8.60
C ARG A 101 3.51 8.45 7.14
N LEU A 102 2.40 8.08 6.50
CA LEU A 102 2.38 7.69 5.09
C LEU A 102 2.74 8.85 4.15
N LEU A 103 2.19 10.05 4.37
CA LEU A 103 2.57 11.26 3.63
C LEU A 103 4.07 11.59 3.77
N ARG A 104 4.64 11.42 4.95
CA ARG A 104 6.09 11.57 5.14
C ARG A 104 6.90 10.58 4.31
N ARG A 105 6.43 9.33 4.18
CA ARG A 105 7.10 8.35 3.31
C ARG A 105 6.99 8.73 1.84
N LEU A 106 5.82 9.20 1.41
CA LEU A 106 5.62 9.72 0.06
C LEU A 106 6.57 10.91 -0.22
N GLY A 107 6.76 11.81 0.75
CA GLY A 107 7.78 12.86 0.69
C GLY A 107 9.22 12.32 0.54
N THR A 108 9.58 11.27 1.28
CA THR A 108 10.89 10.61 1.11
C THR A 108 11.07 10.01 -0.28
N VAL A 109 10.03 9.37 -0.84
CA VAL A 109 10.07 8.84 -2.22
C VAL A 109 10.28 9.98 -3.21
N MET A 110 9.58 11.10 -3.04
CA MET A 110 9.74 12.29 -3.89
C MET A 110 11.18 12.81 -3.87
N PHE A 111 11.78 12.89 -2.68
CA PHE A 111 13.18 13.28 -2.51
C PHE A 111 14.12 12.26 -3.16
N GLY A 112 13.89 10.97 -2.97
CA GLY A 112 14.66 9.87 -3.58
C GLY A 112 14.61 9.90 -5.11
N ALA A 113 13.43 10.13 -5.70
CA ALA A 113 13.26 10.24 -7.14
C ALA A 113 14.14 11.34 -7.75
N ARG A 114 14.27 12.50 -7.09
CA ARG A 114 15.17 13.58 -7.55
C ARG A 114 16.63 13.11 -7.59
N GLY A 115 17.06 12.30 -6.62
CA GLY A 115 18.39 11.71 -6.60
C GLY A 115 18.61 10.66 -7.70
N ILE A 116 17.60 9.85 -7.99
CA ILE A 116 17.63 8.77 -8.99
C ILE A 116 17.74 9.32 -10.43
N TYR A 117 17.04 10.41 -10.73
CA TYR A 117 16.98 10.98 -12.09
C TYR A 117 17.89 12.20 -12.30
N GLY A 118 18.42 12.78 -11.23
CA GLY A 118 19.41 13.85 -11.28
C GLY A 118 18.87 15.21 -11.73
N ALA A 119 19.75 16.20 -11.81
CA ALA A 119 19.40 17.61 -12.06
C ALA A 119 18.94 17.90 -13.50
N ALA A 120 19.17 16.98 -14.46
CA ALA A 120 18.80 17.17 -15.86
C ALA A 120 17.28 17.32 -16.05
N VAL A 121 16.50 16.73 -15.14
CA VAL A 121 15.04 16.83 -15.11
C VAL A 121 14.56 18.25 -14.83
N SER A 122 15.38 19.10 -14.20
CA SER A 122 14.96 20.44 -13.75
C SER A 122 15.14 21.55 -14.79
N ALA A 123 15.80 21.28 -15.93
CA ALA A 123 16.08 22.30 -16.93
C ALA A 123 14.81 22.69 -17.70
N GLY A 124 14.24 23.87 -17.42
CA GLY A 124 13.00 24.36 -18.04
C GLY A 124 11.72 23.72 -17.48
N ALA A 125 11.83 23.01 -16.35
CA ALA A 125 10.70 22.39 -15.68
C ALA A 125 9.82 23.42 -14.95
N THR A 126 8.52 23.17 -14.90
CA THR A 126 7.58 23.89 -14.03
C THR A 126 7.63 23.27 -12.64
N ALA A 127 7.50 24.08 -11.59
CA ALA A 127 7.39 23.55 -10.23
C ALA A 127 5.91 23.28 -9.92
N VAL A 128 5.60 22.07 -9.44
CA VAL A 128 4.28 21.69 -8.92
C VAL A 128 4.35 21.51 -7.41
N SER A 129 3.27 21.82 -6.72
CA SER A 129 3.23 21.79 -5.27
C SER A 129 1.97 21.16 -4.75
N ILE A 130 2.08 20.22 -3.80
CA ILE A 130 0.90 19.63 -3.16
C ILE A 130 0.01 20.68 -2.48
N SER A 131 0.59 21.80 -2.03
CA SER A 131 -0.15 22.92 -1.43
C SER A 131 -1.11 23.62 -2.39
N GLU A 132 -1.01 23.35 -3.69
CA GLU A 132 -1.91 23.86 -4.72
C GLU A 132 -3.06 22.88 -5.02
N SER A 133 -3.09 21.68 -4.42
CA SER A 133 -4.13 20.70 -4.69
C SER A 133 -5.43 20.99 -3.96
N ALA A 134 -6.55 20.59 -4.56
CA ALA A 134 -7.87 20.70 -3.95
C ALA A 134 -7.96 19.93 -2.62
N GLY A 135 -7.37 18.73 -2.53
CA GLY A 135 -7.32 17.93 -1.30
C GLY A 135 -6.52 18.59 -0.18
N TYR A 136 -5.42 19.28 -0.50
CA TYR A 136 -4.68 20.07 0.48
C TYR A 136 -5.54 21.21 1.03
N ALA A 137 -6.21 21.97 0.16
CA ALA A 137 -7.10 23.05 0.59
C ALA A 137 -8.23 22.52 1.50
N ALA A 138 -8.87 21.41 1.12
CA ALA A 138 -9.91 20.76 1.91
C ALA A 138 -9.40 20.30 3.29
N TYR A 139 -8.18 19.75 3.35
CA TYR A 139 -7.56 19.35 4.62
C TYR A 139 -7.24 20.55 5.51
N VAL A 140 -6.66 21.61 4.97
CA VAL A 140 -6.35 22.83 5.73
C VAL A 140 -7.62 23.45 6.33
N ASP A 141 -8.71 23.50 5.58
CA ASP A 141 -9.98 24.03 6.07
C ASP A 141 -10.58 23.14 7.18
N ALA A 142 -10.56 21.82 7.01
CA ALA A 142 -10.98 20.88 8.05
C ALA A 142 -10.11 20.97 9.32
N LEU A 143 -8.80 21.15 9.15
CA LEU A 143 -7.85 21.30 10.25
C LEU A 143 -8.09 22.59 11.03
N ARG A 144 -8.38 23.71 10.37
CA ARG A 144 -8.77 24.97 11.04
C ARG A 144 -10.01 24.76 11.91
N GLY A 145 -11.04 24.08 11.38
CA GLY A 145 -12.23 23.75 12.15
C GLY A 145 -11.94 22.91 13.39
N LEU A 146 -11.10 21.88 13.24
CA LEU A 146 -10.64 21.06 14.37
C LEU A 146 -9.85 21.89 15.39
N GLU A 147 -8.93 22.76 14.94
CA GLU A 147 -8.14 23.62 15.82
C GLU A 147 -9.01 24.56 16.64
N ASP A 148 -10.01 25.20 16.03
CA ASP A 148 -10.91 26.13 16.70
C ASP A 148 -11.69 25.43 17.81
N VAL A 149 -12.22 24.23 17.53
CA VAL A 149 -12.92 23.41 18.52
C VAL A 149 -11.98 22.92 19.61
N ALA A 150 -10.79 22.43 19.28
CA ALA A 150 -9.82 21.98 20.28
C ALA A 150 -9.37 23.13 21.19
N LYS A 151 -9.11 24.33 20.63
CA LYS A 151 -8.80 25.54 21.41
C LYS A 151 -9.97 25.93 22.32
N GLY A 152 -11.19 25.94 21.79
CA GLY A 152 -12.40 26.28 22.54
C GLY A 152 -12.71 25.30 23.66
N SER A 153 -12.91 24.02 23.33
CA SER A 153 -13.35 22.99 24.27
C SER A 153 -12.25 22.52 25.22
N LEU A 154 -11.04 22.28 24.74
CA LEU A 154 -9.98 21.66 25.55
C LEU A 154 -9.07 22.71 26.21
N LEU A 155 -8.64 23.74 25.48
CA LEU A 155 -7.65 24.70 26.01
C LEU A 155 -8.29 25.81 26.82
N ALA A 156 -9.41 26.38 26.34
CA ALA A 156 -10.13 27.45 27.05
C ALA A 156 -11.23 26.90 27.97
N GLY A 157 -11.95 25.86 27.52
CA GLY A 157 -13.05 25.25 28.27
C GLY A 157 -12.61 24.36 29.44
N ALA A 158 -11.45 23.70 29.33
CA ALA A 158 -10.94 22.78 30.35
C ALA A 158 -9.42 22.88 30.60
N PRO A 159 -8.86 24.09 30.87
CA PRO A 159 -7.42 24.32 30.93
C PRO A 159 -6.69 23.49 32.00
N GLU A 160 -7.30 23.31 33.17
CA GLU A 160 -6.71 22.54 34.27
C GLU A 160 -6.63 21.04 33.94
N LEU A 161 -7.71 20.49 33.38
CA LEU A 161 -7.76 19.10 32.91
C LEU A 161 -6.70 18.87 31.84
N THR A 162 -6.67 19.70 30.80
CA THR A 162 -5.68 19.61 29.72
C THR A 162 -4.25 19.66 30.24
N ARG A 163 -3.92 20.61 31.13
CA ARG A 163 -2.58 20.73 31.72
C ARG A 163 -2.22 19.51 32.56
N SER A 164 -3.13 19.06 33.41
CA SER A 164 -2.95 17.87 34.24
C SER A 164 -2.73 16.62 33.39
N THR A 165 -3.53 16.46 32.32
CA THR A 165 -3.40 15.35 31.37
C THR A 165 -2.03 15.35 30.71
N ILE A 166 -1.58 16.49 30.16
CA ILE A 166 -0.25 16.61 29.54
C ILE A 166 0.87 16.29 30.55
N ALA A 167 0.73 16.73 31.80
CA ALA A 167 1.77 16.56 32.81
C ALA A 167 1.85 15.16 33.41
N THR A 168 0.73 14.43 33.49
CA THR A 168 0.64 13.23 34.34
C THR A 168 0.15 11.97 33.62
N LYS A 169 -0.45 12.09 32.43
CA LYS A 169 -1.01 10.94 31.71
C LYS A 169 -0.04 10.41 30.65
N SER A 170 -0.28 9.17 30.23
CA SER A 170 0.51 8.47 29.22
C SER A 170 -0.27 8.32 27.92
N ILE A 171 0.34 7.67 26.93
CA ILE A 171 -0.29 7.29 25.68
C ILE A 171 -1.50 6.36 25.86
N ASP A 172 -1.80 5.87 27.06
CA ASP A 172 -2.98 5.03 27.31
C ASP A 172 -4.25 5.85 27.57
N ASP A 173 -4.10 7.12 27.95
CA ASP A 173 -5.20 8.04 28.21
C ASP A 173 -5.75 8.63 26.90
N PRO A 174 -7.06 8.52 26.62
CA PRO A 174 -7.64 9.02 25.37
C PRO A 174 -7.45 10.52 25.14
N LEU A 175 -7.58 11.35 26.19
CA LEU A 175 -7.38 12.80 26.04
C LEU A 175 -5.92 13.11 25.74
N TYR A 176 -4.99 12.44 26.43
CA TYR A 176 -3.57 12.59 26.12
C TYR A 176 -3.26 12.19 24.68
N ARG A 177 -3.83 11.07 24.18
CA ARG A 177 -3.67 10.64 22.77
C ARG A 177 -4.18 11.68 21.78
N VAL A 178 -5.33 12.31 22.01
CA VAL A 178 -5.84 13.39 21.16
C VAL A 178 -4.83 14.55 21.11
N LEU A 179 -4.42 15.06 22.27
CA LEU A 179 -3.49 16.20 22.38
C LEU A 179 -2.12 15.88 21.76
N HIS A 180 -1.61 14.68 22.04
CA HIS A 180 -0.33 14.21 21.51
C HIS A 180 -0.39 14.00 19.99
N GLY A 181 -1.43 13.35 19.49
CA GLY A 181 -1.59 13.06 18.07
C GLY A 181 -1.78 14.32 17.23
N ILE A 182 -2.51 15.33 17.72
CA ILE A 182 -2.57 16.65 17.07
C ILE A 182 -1.16 17.26 16.96
N ARG A 183 -0.37 17.26 18.04
CA ARG A 183 1.01 17.80 18.02
C ARG A 183 1.91 17.06 17.03
N VAL A 184 1.84 15.72 17.00
CA VAL A 184 2.61 14.90 16.06
C VAL A 184 2.16 15.17 14.62
N GLY A 185 0.86 15.20 14.37
CA GLY A 185 0.28 15.48 13.05
C GLY A 185 0.70 16.86 12.52
N CYS A 186 0.63 17.92 13.34
CA CYS A 186 1.10 19.25 12.95
C CYS A 186 2.60 19.27 12.60
N HIS A 187 3.44 18.58 13.36
CA HIS A 187 4.87 18.50 13.05
C HIS A 187 5.11 17.75 11.73
N ASP A 188 4.49 16.59 11.57
CA ASP A 188 4.61 15.78 10.36
C ASP A 188 4.08 16.53 9.13
N ALA A 189 3.02 17.34 9.28
CA ALA A 189 2.49 18.25 8.27
C ALA A 189 3.56 19.13 7.64
N THR A 190 4.32 19.84 8.48
CA THR A 190 5.39 20.71 7.99
C THR A 190 6.47 19.95 7.21
N LYS A 191 6.74 18.69 7.57
CA LYS A 191 7.76 17.88 6.90
C LYS A 191 7.29 17.40 5.53
N TRP A 192 6.14 16.73 5.46
CA TRP A 192 5.68 16.18 4.17
C TRP A 192 5.28 17.29 3.21
N GLU A 193 4.75 18.42 3.69
CA GLU A 193 4.43 19.56 2.84
C GLU A 193 5.70 20.10 2.17
N SER A 194 6.78 20.29 2.92
CA SER A 194 8.05 20.75 2.38
C SER A 194 8.64 19.79 1.34
N ASP A 195 8.47 18.48 1.51
CA ASP A 195 9.02 17.49 0.57
C ASP A 195 8.21 17.39 -0.73
N LEU A 196 6.91 17.66 -0.65
CA LEU A 196 5.94 17.53 -1.74
C LEU A 196 5.62 18.88 -2.41
N THR A 197 6.33 19.94 -2.05
CA THR A 197 6.19 21.29 -2.61
C THR A 197 7.38 21.62 -3.52
N SER A 198 7.15 22.47 -4.52
CA SER A 198 8.17 22.90 -5.50
C SER A 198 8.89 21.74 -6.18
N VAL A 199 8.16 20.71 -6.57
CA VAL A 199 8.69 19.56 -7.30
C VAL A 199 8.80 19.93 -8.79
N PRO A 200 9.98 19.84 -9.43
CA PRO A 200 10.08 20.11 -10.85
C PRO A 200 9.34 19.04 -11.65
N ILE A 201 8.68 19.41 -12.75
CA ILE A 201 8.08 18.49 -13.72
C ILE A 201 8.22 19.06 -15.15
N GLY A 202 8.42 18.19 -16.14
CA GLY A 202 8.64 18.58 -17.54
C GLY A 202 7.40 19.07 -18.29
N VAL A 203 6.24 19.11 -17.66
CA VAL A 203 4.96 19.50 -18.27
C VAL A 203 4.37 20.75 -17.61
N SER A 204 3.83 21.65 -18.42
CA SER A 204 3.20 22.89 -17.94
C SER A 204 1.70 22.70 -17.75
N ARG A 205 1.30 22.13 -16.62
CA ARG A 205 -0.11 21.92 -16.20
C ARG A 205 -0.25 22.25 -14.71
N SER A 206 -1.47 22.52 -14.26
CA SER A 206 -1.69 22.74 -12.82
C SER A 206 -1.53 21.44 -12.04
N THR A 207 -1.26 21.54 -10.73
CA THR A 207 -1.18 20.38 -9.84
C THR A 207 -2.45 19.52 -9.90
N ASP A 208 -3.63 20.15 -9.82
CA ASP A 208 -4.93 19.45 -9.88
C ASP A 208 -5.17 18.74 -11.21
N GLU A 209 -4.77 19.33 -12.33
CA GLU A 209 -4.87 18.71 -13.65
C GLU A 209 -3.96 17.49 -13.79
N LEU A 210 -2.75 17.55 -13.23
CA LEU A 210 -1.77 16.46 -13.30
C LEU A 210 -2.19 15.26 -12.47
N ILE A 211 -2.73 15.50 -11.28
CA ILE A 211 -3.18 14.42 -10.39
C ILE A 211 -4.62 14.00 -10.68
N SER A 212 -5.36 14.77 -11.48
CA SER A 212 -6.80 14.61 -11.70
C SER A 212 -7.58 14.63 -10.37
N ALA A 213 -7.40 15.71 -9.61
CA ALA A 213 -7.89 15.84 -8.23
C ALA A 213 -9.39 15.54 -8.10
N GLU A 214 -10.22 16.04 -9.03
CA GLU A 214 -11.65 15.77 -9.04
C GLU A 214 -11.98 14.27 -9.20
N THR A 215 -11.26 13.57 -10.09
CA THR A 215 -11.43 12.13 -10.29
C THR A 215 -11.05 11.33 -9.04
N LEU A 216 -9.95 11.72 -8.38
CA LEU A 216 -9.55 11.10 -7.11
C LEU A 216 -10.55 11.40 -5.98
N ALA A 217 -11.07 12.62 -5.89
CA ALA A 217 -12.11 12.97 -4.94
C ALA A 217 -13.37 12.11 -5.14
N ARG A 218 -13.79 11.89 -6.40
CA ARG A 218 -14.88 10.96 -6.72
C ARG A 218 -14.54 9.52 -6.32
N ALA A 219 -13.31 9.08 -6.53
CA ALA A 219 -12.87 7.73 -6.15
C ALA A 219 -12.91 7.49 -4.64
N VAL A 220 -12.49 8.48 -3.84
CA VAL A 220 -12.52 8.42 -2.37
C VAL A 220 -13.96 8.55 -1.84
N ALA A 221 -14.79 9.41 -2.44
CA ALA A 221 -16.16 9.63 -1.99
C ALA A 221 -17.11 8.48 -2.36
N ALA A 222 -16.94 7.85 -3.52
CA ALA A 222 -17.88 6.84 -4.01
C ALA A 222 -17.87 5.53 -3.23
N THR A 223 -16.89 5.33 -2.36
CA THR A 223 -16.72 4.13 -1.55
C THR A 223 -17.23 4.31 -0.13
N GLU A 224 -17.89 5.42 0.17
CA GLU A 224 -18.43 5.69 1.49
C GLU A 224 -19.76 4.95 1.73
N LEU A 225 -19.78 4.12 2.77
CA LEU A 225 -20.96 3.37 3.21
C LEU A 225 -21.77 4.20 4.22
N ASN A 226 -21.17 4.45 5.39
CA ASN A 226 -21.66 5.36 6.42
C ASN A 226 -20.48 6.16 6.98
N ALA A 227 -20.72 7.45 7.26
CA ALA A 227 -19.78 8.39 7.84
C ALA A 227 -19.23 7.99 9.22
N ASP A 228 -19.87 7.05 9.93
CA ASP A 228 -19.39 6.59 11.24
C ASP A 228 -18.37 5.43 11.18
N THR A 229 -18.27 4.76 10.03
CA THR A 229 -17.37 3.59 9.87
C THR A 229 -15.97 3.98 9.39
N LEU A 230 -15.00 3.10 9.67
CA LEU A 230 -13.61 3.20 9.16
C LEU A 230 -13.43 2.59 7.75
N HIS A 231 -14.54 2.36 7.02
CA HIS A 231 -14.50 1.78 5.67
C HIS A 231 -13.75 2.69 4.68
N GLY A 232 -13.92 4.00 4.79
CA GLY A 232 -13.23 4.98 3.92
C GLY A 232 -11.71 4.88 4.08
N GLU A 233 -11.23 4.84 5.32
CA GLU A 233 -9.81 4.70 5.64
C GLU A 233 -9.26 3.34 5.17
N PHE A 234 -10.03 2.26 5.34
CA PHE A 234 -9.69 0.94 4.81
C PHE A 234 -9.51 0.95 3.29
N VAL A 235 -10.46 1.57 2.56
CA VAL A 235 -10.40 1.68 1.10
C VAL A 235 -9.22 2.54 0.65
N ALA A 236 -8.98 3.67 1.30
CA ALA A 236 -7.87 4.57 0.99
C ALA A 236 -6.51 3.87 1.10
N LEU A 237 -6.33 3.06 2.15
CA LEU A 237 -5.11 2.25 2.35
C LEU A 237 -4.95 1.08 1.35
N HIS A 238 -5.93 0.86 0.47
CA HIS A 238 -5.79 0.01 -0.72
C HIS A 238 -5.61 0.83 -2.00
N GLN A 239 -6.30 1.96 -2.14
CA GLN A 239 -6.17 2.87 -3.30
C GLN A 239 -4.74 3.41 -3.43
N ILE A 240 -4.10 3.77 -2.31
CA ILE A 240 -2.71 4.25 -2.30
C ILE A 240 -1.75 3.18 -2.84
N PRO A 241 -1.74 1.93 -2.32
CA PRO A 241 -1.02 0.83 -2.94
C PRO A 241 -1.32 0.60 -4.42
N GLU A 242 -2.57 0.71 -4.87
CA GLU A 242 -2.92 0.52 -6.27
C GLU A 242 -2.25 1.56 -7.19
N ILE A 243 -2.28 2.84 -6.80
CA ILE A 243 -1.62 3.92 -7.53
C ILE A 243 -0.11 3.67 -7.61
N LEU A 244 0.52 3.35 -6.49
CA LEU A 244 1.97 3.21 -6.38
C LEU A 244 2.48 1.92 -7.05
N CYS A 245 1.77 0.81 -6.89
CA CYS A 245 2.15 -0.46 -7.52
C CYS A 245 1.98 -0.39 -9.04
N ALA A 246 0.97 0.32 -9.54
CA ALA A 246 0.83 0.56 -10.96
C ALA A 246 2.06 1.30 -11.51
N GLU A 247 2.55 2.35 -10.84
CA GLU A 247 3.78 3.05 -11.25
C GLU A 247 5.04 2.19 -11.09
N ALA A 248 5.15 1.43 -9.99
CA ALA A 248 6.28 0.53 -9.74
C ALA A 248 6.38 -0.56 -10.82
N ASN A 249 5.24 -1.03 -11.34
CA ASN A 249 5.18 -1.98 -12.45
C ASN A 249 5.79 -1.39 -13.72
N ASP A 250 5.50 -0.13 -14.06
CA ASP A 250 6.05 0.50 -15.26
C ASP A 250 7.57 0.63 -15.19
N HIS A 251 8.10 1.03 -14.03
CA HIS A 251 9.55 1.04 -13.82
C HIS A 251 10.14 -0.36 -13.89
N LEU A 252 9.49 -1.37 -13.31
CA LEU A 252 9.97 -2.75 -13.35
C LEU A 252 10.00 -3.31 -14.79
N GLU A 253 8.99 -3.01 -15.61
CA GLU A 253 8.97 -3.34 -17.04
C GLU A 253 10.14 -2.70 -17.79
N VAL A 254 10.41 -1.41 -17.55
CA VAL A 254 11.55 -0.72 -18.17
C VAL A 254 12.87 -1.30 -17.68
N ALA A 255 12.99 -1.64 -16.39
CA ALA A 255 14.17 -2.28 -15.84
C ALA A 255 14.45 -3.65 -16.49
N ILE A 256 13.42 -4.48 -16.65
CA ILE A 256 13.51 -5.79 -17.30
C ILE A 256 14.03 -5.63 -18.74
N ARG A 257 13.46 -4.71 -19.52
CA ARG A 257 13.92 -4.42 -20.89
C ARG A 257 15.36 -3.91 -20.92
N ALA A 258 15.74 -3.06 -19.96
CA ALA A 258 17.09 -2.55 -19.84
C ALA A 258 18.11 -3.64 -19.47
N ILE A 259 17.75 -4.62 -18.62
CA ILE A 259 18.57 -5.80 -18.31
C ILE A 259 18.81 -6.62 -19.57
N ARG A 260 17.75 -6.94 -20.34
CA ARG A 260 17.86 -7.68 -21.61
C ARG A 260 18.80 -6.98 -22.61
N ALA A 261 18.75 -5.65 -22.65
CA ALA A 261 19.59 -4.83 -23.52
C ALA A 261 20.98 -4.50 -22.94
N SER A 262 21.33 -5.00 -21.75
CA SER A 262 22.54 -4.62 -21.00
C SER A 262 22.72 -3.11 -20.80
N ALA A 263 21.62 -2.35 -20.72
CA ALA A 263 21.59 -0.93 -20.40
C ALA A 263 21.63 -0.73 -18.87
N LEU A 264 22.75 -1.10 -18.25
CA LEU A 264 22.85 -1.31 -16.79
C LEU A 264 22.52 -0.08 -15.95
N SER A 265 22.94 1.12 -16.36
CA SER A 265 22.61 2.36 -15.64
C SER A 265 21.10 2.61 -15.60
N ARG A 266 20.40 2.38 -16.71
CA ARG A 266 18.94 2.50 -16.80
C ARG A 266 18.23 1.41 -16.00
N ALA A 267 18.72 0.17 -16.06
CA ALA A 267 18.20 -0.93 -15.24
C ALA A 267 18.29 -0.62 -13.74
N ALA A 268 19.47 -0.19 -13.27
CA ALA A 268 19.68 0.19 -11.87
C ALA A 268 18.76 1.33 -11.45
N GLN A 269 18.65 2.38 -12.27
CA GLN A 269 17.79 3.53 -12.02
C GLN A 269 16.33 3.12 -11.75
N HIS A 270 15.75 2.32 -12.65
CA HIS A 270 14.36 1.91 -12.54
C HIS A 270 14.11 0.86 -11.45
N LEU A 271 15.08 -0.04 -11.19
CA LEU A 271 14.98 -0.95 -10.03
C LEU A 271 14.96 -0.16 -8.71
N THR A 272 15.78 0.89 -8.59
CA THR A 272 15.76 1.76 -7.42
C THR A 272 14.44 2.50 -7.30
N ALA A 273 13.91 3.08 -8.39
CA ALA A 273 12.61 3.75 -8.38
C ALA A 273 11.47 2.81 -7.96
N CYS A 274 11.43 1.59 -8.52
CA CYS A 274 10.49 0.55 -8.15
C CYS A 274 10.57 0.20 -6.66
N ARG A 275 11.78 0.03 -6.11
CA ARG A 275 12.01 -0.24 -4.68
C ARG A 275 11.51 0.89 -3.79
N GLU A 276 11.81 2.15 -4.12
CA GLU A 276 11.39 3.30 -3.31
C GLU A 276 9.86 3.39 -3.24
N LEU A 277 9.15 3.11 -4.34
CA LEU A 277 7.68 3.14 -4.38
C LEU A 277 7.03 2.08 -3.49
N LEU A 278 7.72 0.98 -3.14
CA LEU A 278 7.18 -0.06 -2.26
C LEU A 278 7.23 0.29 -0.78
N ASP A 279 8.11 1.19 -0.35
CA ASP A 279 8.20 1.58 1.07
C ASP A 279 6.86 2.15 1.61
N PRO A 280 6.19 3.12 0.96
CA PRO A 280 4.85 3.56 1.37
C PRO A 280 3.77 2.48 1.22
N VAL A 281 3.91 1.53 0.28
CA VAL A 281 2.98 0.40 0.14
C VAL A 281 3.02 -0.53 1.36
N VAL A 282 4.22 -0.76 1.92
CA VAL A 282 4.43 -1.49 3.17
C VAL A 282 3.83 -0.71 4.35
N ASP A 283 4.10 0.60 4.43
CA ASP A 283 3.61 1.43 5.54
C ASP A 283 2.07 1.55 5.53
N ALA A 284 1.40 1.51 4.38
CA ALA A 284 -0.05 1.44 4.30
C ALA A 284 -0.62 0.18 4.97
N GLN A 285 0.05 -0.98 4.83
CA GLN A 285 -0.35 -2.21 5.52
C GLN A 285 -0.14 -2.10 7.04
N ARG A 286 0.95 -1.45 7.48
CA ARG A 286 1.21 -1.20 8.91
C ARG A 286 0.16 -0.33 9.56
N VAL A 287 -0.24 0.76 8.90
CA VAL A 287 -1.32 1.63 9.39
C VAL A 287 -2.59 0.81 9.60
N MET A 288 -2.95 -0.03 8.63
CA MET A 288 -4.13 -0.89 8.75
C MET A 288 -3.99 -1.92 9.87
N ALA A 289 -2.84 -2.58 9.97
CA ALA A 289 -2.58 -3.60 11.01
C ALA A 289 -2.57 -3.03 12.43
N GLU A 290 -2.07 -1.80 12.61
CA GLU A 290 -2.00 -1.10 13.89
C GLU A 290 -3.35 -0.49 14.30
N HIS A 291 -4.18 -0.11 13.34
CA HIS A 291 -5.35 0.72 13.60
C HIS A 291 -6.69 0.13 13.19
N LEU A 292 -6.77 -1.04 12.54
CA LEU A 292 -8.07 -1.66 12.28
C LEU A 292 -8.34 -2.79 13.26
N ALA A 293 -9.29 -2.59 14.17
CA ALA A 293 -9.68 -3.60 15.14
C ALA A 293 -10.61 -4.65 14.50
N THR A 294 -10.65 -5.85 15.10
CA THR A 294 -11.49 -6.96 14.62
C THR A 294 -12.96 -6.55 14.50
N GLY A 295 -13.52 -5.90 15.53
CA GLY A 295 -14.92 -5.47 15.53
C GLY A 295 -15.21 -4.47 14.41
N GLU A 296 -14.39 -3.42 14.30
CA GLU A 296 -14.51 -2.37 13.27
C GLU A 296 -14.44 -2.96 11.85
N TYR A 297 -13.53 -3.92 11.61
CA TYR A 297 -13.46 -4.60 10.32
C TYR A 297 -14.77 -5.33 10.00
N HIS A 298 -15.33 -6.07 10.98
CA HIS A 298 -16.55 -6.84 10.77
C HIS A 298 -17.82 -6.00 10.68
N GLU A 299 -17.82 -4.76 11.18
CA GLU A 299 -18.93 -3.81 11.00
C GLU A 299 -19.23 -3.57 9.52
N PHE A 300 -18.20 -3.39 8.69
CA PHE A 300 -18.37 -3.14 7.25
C PHE A 300 -17.96 -4.32 6.35
N ARG A 301 -17.45 -5.44 6.91
CA ARG A 301 -16.95 -6.59 6.11
C ARG A 301 -17.97 -7.13 5.12
N THR A 302 -19.24 -7.20 5.50
CA THR A 302 -20.31 -7.69 4.60
C THR A 302 -20.44 -6.84 3.34
N ASN A 303 -20.18 -5.53 3.44
CA ASN A 303 -20.23 -4.59 2.33
C ASN A 303 -19.02 -4.71 1.38
N LEU A 304 -17.95 -5.39 1.79
CA LEU A 304 -16.83 -5.70 0.90
C LEU A 304 -17.21 -6.76 -0.15
N GLY A 305 -18.29 -7.52 0.08
CA GLY A 305 -18.75 -8.56 -0.83
C GLY A 305 -17.68 -9.63 -1.08
N PRO A 306 -17.58 -10.17 -2.32
CA PRO A 306 -16.55 -11.13 -2.68
C PRO A 306 -15.23 -10.46 -3.11
N ALA A 307 -15.08 -9.14 -2.92
CA ALA A 307 -13.84 -8.45 -3.25
C ALA A 307 -12.67 -9.03 -2.45
N SER A 308 -11.53 -9.21 -3.10
CA SER A 308 -10.32 -9.74 -2.47
C SER A 308 -9.10 -9.16 -3.15
N GLY A 309 -8.03 -8.90 -2.39
CA GLY A 309 -6.75 -8.46 -2.94
C GLY A 309 -6.15 -9.43 -3.96
N THR A 310 -6.63 -10.68 -4.01
CA THR A 310 -6.28 -11.63 -5.09
C THR A 310 -6.76 -11.19 -6.48
N HIS A 311 -7.71 -10.25 -6.54
CA HIS A 311 -8.30 -9.73 -7.77
C HIS A 311 -7.61 -8.45 -8.26
N SER A 312 -6.69 -7.88 -7.48
CA SER A 312 -5.92 -6.71 -7.89
C SER A 312 -5.07 -6.99 -9.12
N LEU A 313 -5.29 -6.23 -10.19
CA LEU A 313 -4.48 -6.31 -11.41
C LEU A 313 -3.05 -5.80 -11.15
N SER A 314 -2.91 -4.59 -10.58
CA SER A 314 -1.60 -3.96 -10.39
C SER A 314 -0.75 -4.69 -9.35
N ILE A 315 -1.34 -5.03 -8.20
CA ILE A 315 -0.61 -5.61 -7.07
C ILE A 315 -0.43 -7.11 -7.28
N LYS A 316 -1.52 -7.86 -7.45
CA LYS A 316 -1.44 -9.33 -7.45
C LYS A 316 -0.93 -9.89 -8.77
N GLN A 317 -1.52 -9.47 -9.89
CA GLN A 317 -1.20 -10.06 -11.20
C GLN A 317 0.12 -9.52 -11.75
N HIS A 318 0.25 -8.20 -11.89
CA HIS A 318 1.45 -7.62 -12.47
C HIS A 318 2.64 -7.68 -11.51
N MET A 319 2.55 -7.03 -10.35
CA MET A 319 3.71 -6.85 -9.47
C MET A 319 4.18 -8.17 -8.86
N PHE A 320 3.28 -8.92 -8.21
CA PHE A 320 3.67 -10.10 -7.41
C PHE A 320 3.65 -11.44 -8.15
N ARG A 321 3.16 -11.51 -9.39
CA ARG A 321 3.11 -12.74 -10.17
C ARG A 321 3.92 -12.62 -11.46
N ASP A 322 3.51 -11.74 -12.37
CA ASP A 322 4.02 -11.75 -13.74
C ASP A 322 5.38 -11.04 -13.82
N LEU A 323 5.46 -9.76 -13.44
CA LEU A 323 6.71 -8.99 -13.49
C LEU A 323 7.75 -9.48 -12.49
N PHE A 324 7.33 -9.93 -11.30
CA PHE A 324 8.23 -10.60 -10.36
C PHE A 324 8.92 -11.80 -11.03
N LYS A 325 8.15 -12.65 -11.71
CA LYS A 325 8.69 -13.83 -12.37
C LYS A 325 9.63 -13.45 -13.52
N HIS A 326 9.20 -12.53 -14.38
CA HIS A 326 10.00 -12.07 -15.51
C HIS A 326 11.33 -11.46 -15.08
N MET A 327 11.32 -10.60 -14.07
CA MET A 327 12.55 -9.97 -13.56
C MET A 327 13.61 -10.99 -13.15
N TRP A 328 13.26 -12.01 -12.36
CA TRP A 328 14.24 -13.02 -11.94
C TRP A 328 14.74 -13.88 -13.09
N ASN A 329 13.84 -14.27 -14.01
CA ASN A 329 14.22 -15.07 -15.17
C ASN A 329 15.17 -14.29 -16.10
N ASP A 330 14.86 -13.02 -16.37
CA ASP A 330 15.69 -12.16 -17.23
C ASP A 330 17.02 -11.82 -16.56
N LEU A 331 17.05 -11.64 -15.23
CA LEU A 331 18.28 -11.44 -14.47
C LEU A 331 19.18 -12.68 -14.50
N GLU A 332 18.61 -13.87 -14.33
CA GLU A 332 19.34 -15.15 -14.43
C GLU A 332 19.91 -15.35 -15.84
N ALA A 333 19.12 -15.10 -16.87
CA ALA A 333 19.54 -15.20 -18.27
C ALA A 333 20.66 -14.19 -18.59
N TRP A 334 20.52 -12.94 -18.15
CA TRP A 334 21.54 -11.91 -18.33
C TRP A 334 22.86 -12.29 -17.65
N LEU A 335 22.83 -12.72 -16.39
CA LEU A 335 24.04 -13.16 -15.68
C LEU A 335 24.69 -14.37 -16.35
N SER A 336 23.90 -15.33 -16.82
CA SER A 336 24.41 -16.50 -17.55
C SER A 336 25.09 -16.13 -18.87
N SER A 337 24.69 -15.01 -19.50
CA SER A 337 25.28 -14.53 -20.76
C SER A 337 26.68 -13.90 -20.58
N LEU A 338 27.11 -13.59 -19.35
CA LEU A 338 28.39 -12.93 -19.08
C LEU A 338 29.61 -13.86 -19.18
N GLY A 339 29.41 -15.14 -19.48
CA GLY A 339 30.49 -16.08 -19.83
C GLY A 339 31.24 -16.72 -18.66
N GLY A 340 30.75 -16.59 -17.42
CA GLY A 340 31.29 -17.33 -16.28
C GLY A 340 31.00 -18.83 -16.37
N SER A 341 31.83 -19.67 -15.71
CA SER A 341 31.65 -21.13 -15.76
C SER A 341 30.39 -21.62 -15.03
N SER A 342 29.85 -20.78 -14.13
CA SER A 342 28.65 -20.99 -13.33
C SER A 342 28.07 -19.65 -12.89
N LEU A 343 26.79 -19.63 -12.49
CA LEU A 343 26.14 -18.42 -11.98
C LEU A 343 26.78 -17.94 -10.68
N GLU A 344 27.15 -18.86 -9.78
CA GLU A 344 27.91 -18.60 -8.56
C GLU A 344 29.22 -17.86 -8.84
N GLU A 345 29.97 -18.30 -9.85
CA GLU A 345 31.23 -17.66 -10.23
C GLU A 345 30.99 -16.27 -10.83
N THR A 346 30.00 -16.13 -11.71
CA THR A 346 29.64 -14.83 -12.30
C THR A 346 29.27 -13.80 -11.24
N VAL A 347 28.39 -14.15 -10.29
CA VAL A 347 27.97 -13.23 -9.22
C VAL A 347 29.15 -12.86 -8.32
N ARG A 348 30.00 -13.84 -7.98
CA ARG A 348 31.22 -13.59 -7.20
C ARG A 348 32.20 -12.66 -7.93
N ASP A 349 32.38 -12.82 -9.24
CA ASP A 349 33.24 -11.96 -10.05
C ASP A 349 32.71 -10.52 -10.09
N ILE A 350 31.40 -10.35 -10.32
CA ILE A 350 30.74 -9.04 -10.26
C ILE A 350 30.99 -8.36 -8.91
N ASP A 351 30.80 -9.08 -7.80
CA ASP A 351 31.01 -8.52 -6.47
C ASP A 351 32.48 -8.21 -6.19
N ALA A 352 33.41 -9.03 -6.65
CA ALA A 352 34.85 -8.81 -6.48
C ALA A 352 35.33 -7.58 -7.25
N ARG A 353 34.80 -7.36 -8.46
CA ARG A 353 35.21 -6.32 -9.40
C ARG A 353 34.39 -5.04 -9.33
N ARG A 354 33.45 -4.93 -8.38
CA ARG A 354 32.50 -3.81 -8.26
C ARG A 354 33.16 -2.43 -8.10
N HIS A 355 34.44 -2.37 -7.75
CA HIS A 355 35.20 -1.13 -7.56
C HIS A 355 36.34 -0.97 -8.57
N ASP A 356 36.49 -1.89 -9.52
CA ASP A 356 37.59 -1.87 -10.48
C ASP A 356 37.32 -0.87 -11.61
N ASP A 357 36.07 -0.83 -12.10
CA ASP A 357 35.65 0.03 -13.20
C ASP A 357 34.14 0.39 -13.11
N PRO A 358 33.68 1.41 -13.87
CA PRO A 358 32.27 1.84 -13.84
C PRO A 358 31.26 0.76 -14.27
N GLU A 359 31.64 -0.14 -15.17
CA GLU A 359 30.74 -1.19 -15.63
C GLU A 359 30.57 -2.27 -14.56
N GLY A 360 31.65 -2.67 -13.90
CA GLY A 360 31.63 -3.57 -12.74
C GLY A 360 30.74 -3.02 -11.61
N TRP A 361 30.84 -1.73 -11.32
CA TRP A 361 29.95 -1.06 -10.37
C TRP A 361 28.48 -1.15 -10.79
N LEU A 362 28.16 -0.90 -12.06
CA LEU A 362 26.79 -0.96 -12.57
C LEU A 362 26.23 -2.39 -12.54
N ARG A 363 27.02 -3.40 -12.91
CA ARG A 363 26.62 -4.81 -12.81
C ARG A 363 26.28 -5.18 -11.38
N HIS A 364 27.15 -4.82 -10.42
CA HIS A 364 26.90 -5.02 -9.00
C HIS A 364 25.63 -4.29 -8.54
N THR A 365 25.44 -3.04 -8.97
CA THR A 365 24.28 -2.23 -8.60
C THR A 365 22.97 -2.85 -9.10
N VAL A 366 22.90 -3.35 -10.34
CA VAL A 366 21.70 -4.03 -10.85
C VAL A 366 21.35 -5.25 -10.01
N VAL A 367 22.34 -6.10 -9.71
CA VAL A 367 22.15 -7.27 -8.85
C VAL A 367 21.73 -6.84 -7.44
N ASP A 368 22.39 -5.84 -6.86
CA ASP A 368 22.08 -5.35 -5.52
C ASP A 368 20.65 -4.81 -5.39
N GLN A 369 20.23 -3.98 -6.35
CA GLN A 369 18.89 -3.41 -6.37
C GLN A 369 17.80 -4.46 -6.58
N ALA A 370 18.04 -5.51 -7.37
CA ALA A 370 17.10 -6.63 -7.51
C ALA A 370 16.83 -7.35 -6.17
N PHE A 371 17.87 -7.56 -5.36
CA PHE A 371 17.71 -8.17 -4.03
C PHE A 371 17.08 -7.21 -3.01
N LYS A 372 17.36 -5.91 -3.09
CA LYS A 372 16.66 -4.91 -2.27
C LYS A 372 15.17 -4.85 -2.61
N LEU A 373 14.83 -4.92 -3.90
CA LEU A 373 13.44 -5.03 -4.37
C LEU A 373 12.78 -6.33 -3.86
N HIS A 374 13.50 -7.46 -3.88
CA HIS A 374 13.03 -8.70 -3.25
C HIS A 374 12.69 -8.49 -1.77
N SER A 375 13.58 -7.86 -1.02
CA SER A 375 13.40 -7.59 0.40
C SER A 375 12.16 -6.74 0.66
N ALA A 376 11.91 -5.71 -0.14
CA ALA A 376 10.69 -4.90 -0.06
C ALA A 376 9.43 -5.73 -0.34
N HIS A 377 9.44 -6.60 -1.37
CA HIS A 377 8.34 -7.54 -1.62
C HIS A 377 8.07 -8.49 -0.44
N GLN A 378 9.13 -9.02 0.20
CA GLN A 378 8.98 -9.87 1.38
C GLN A 378 8.45 -9.10 2.58
N GLN A 379 8.90 -7.85 2.77
CA GLN A 379 8.39 -6.98 3.83
C GLN A 379 6.89 -6.75 3.65
N TRP A 380 6.42 -6.44 2.44
CA TRP A 380 5.00 -6.28 2.20
C TRP A 380 4.20 -7.54 2.52
N ARG A 381 4.67 -8.72 2.08
CA ARG A 381 3.98 -10.00 2.39
C ARG A 381 3.96 -10.29 3.89
N HIS A 382 5.00 -9.86 4.62
CA HIS A 382 5.05 -9.97 6.07
C HIS A 382 4.03 -9.05 6.74
N GLU A 383 4.01 -7.76 6.38
CA GLU A 383 3.06 -6.81 6.97
C GLU A 383 1.60 -7.15 6.62
N HIS A 384 1.36 -7.58 5.37
CA HIS A 384 0.03 -7.98 4.90
C HIS A 384 -0.57 -9.15 5.69
N LEU A 385 0.28 -9.97 6.32
CA LEU A 385 -0.16 -11.10 7.15
C LEU A 385 -0.81 -10.64 8.47
N HIS A 386 -0.49 -9.45 8.98
CA HIS A 386 -1.04 -8.97 10.25
C HIS A 386 -2.55 -8.77 10.19
N MET A 387 -3.08 -8.26 9.08
CA MET A 387 -4.51 -8.04 8.92
C MET A 387 -5.37 -9.31 9.09
N PRO A 388 -5.17 -10.40 8.32
CA PRO A 388 -5.92 -11.63 8.51
C PRO A 388 -5.65 -12.28 9.89
N ARG A 389 -4.45 -12.11 10.45
CA ARG A 389 -4.15 -12.60 11.81
C ARG A 389 -4.98 -11.86 12.87
N ASN A 390 -5.03 -10.54 12.81
CA ASN A 390 -5.70 -9.69 13.79
C ASN A 390 -7.23 -9.70 13.62
N CYS A 391 -7.73 -9.77 12.38
CA CYS A 391 -9.17 -9.62 12.10
C CYS A 391 -9.93 -10.94 11.85
N LEU A 392 -9.24 -12.04 11.52
CA LEU A 392 -9.89 -13.33 11.24
C LEU A 392 -9.45 -14.44 12.20
N GLY A 393 -8.20 -14.40 12.67
CA GLY A 393 -7.62 -15.47 13.48
C GLY A 393 -7.47 -16.79 12.72
N SER A 394 -7.30 -17.89 13.46
CA SER A 394 -7.13 -19.25 12.94
C SER A 394 -8.31 -20.17 13.30
N GLY A 395 -8.17 -21.48 13.05
CA GLY A 395 -9.17 -22.48 13.43
C GLY A 395 -10.37 -22.54 12.48
N GLY A 396 -10.17 -22.25 11.20
CA GLY A 396 -11.19 -22.42 10.17
C GLY A 396 -12.05 -21.18 9.89
N THR A 397 -11.68 -20.00 10.42
CA THR A 397 -12.33 -18.74 10.00
C THR A 397 -12.16 -18.54 8.50
N LYS A 398 -13.27 -18.33 7.78
CA LYS A 398 -13.26 -18.16 6.32
C LYS A 398 -12.84 -16.73 5.93
N SER A 399 -12.06 -16.62 4.86
CA SER A 399 -11.75 -15.33 4.21
C SER A 399 -12.95 -14.79 3.42
N MET A 400 -12.84 -13.58 2.88
CA MET A 400 -13.89 -12.94 2.06
C MET A 400 -14.31 -13.78 0.83
N ILE A 401 -13.40 -14.60 0.32
CA ILE A 401 -13.65 -15.51 -0.81
C ILE A 401 -13.86 -16.95 -0.33
N GLY A 402 -14.23 -17.15 0.93
CA GLY A 402 -14.57 -18.46 1.48
C GLY A 402 -13.39 -19.41 1.67
N ILE A 403 -12.14 -18.96 1.55
CA ILE A 403 -10.96 -19.81 1.82
C ILE A 403 -10.88 -20.06 3.33
N PRO A 404 -10.84 -21.33 3.78
CA PRO A 404 -10.63 -21.63 5.18
C PRO A 404 -9.22 -21.23 5.61
N ASP A 405 -9.11 -20.60 6.78
CA ASP A 405 -7.83 -20.18 7.39
C ASP A 405 -7.07 -19.15 6.53
N GLY A 406 -7.61 -17.92 6.52
CA GLY A 406 -7.04 -16.78 5.80
C GLY A 406 -5.52 -16.59 6.00
N PRO A 407 -4.98 -16.64 7.24
CA PRO A 407 -3.54 -16.61 7.48
C PRO A 407 -2.76 -17.68 6.71
N GLN A 408 -3.27 -18.91 6.65
CA GLN A 408 -2.61 -20.01 5.91
C GLN A 408 -2.51 -19.71 4.41
N ALA A 409 -3.51 -19.05 3.82
CA ALA A 409 -3.47 -18.66 2.42
C ALA A 409 -2.34 -17.64 2.14
N VAL A 410 -2.14 -16.68 3.06
CA VAL A 410 -1.05 -15.69 2.93
C VAL A 410 0.32 -16.34 3.14
N TYR A 411 0.45 -17.29 4.07
CA TYR A 411 1.69 -18.08 4.20
C TYR A 411 2.00 -18.85 2.90
N LYS A 412 1.01 -19.54 2.33
CA LYS A 412 1.17 -20.23 1.03
C LYS A 412 1.57 -19.28 -0.09
N MET A 413 1.02 -18.07 -0.13
CA MET A 413 1.40 -17.05 -1.11
C MET A 413 2.88 -16.65 -0.98
N ARG A 414 3.36 -16.46 0.26
CA ARG A 414 4.78 -16.14 0.53
C ARG A 414 5.68 -17.30 0.11
N ASP A 415 5.33 -18.52 0.51
CA ASP A 415 6.15 -19.70 0.25
C ASP A 415 6.20 -20.02 -1.26
N ALA A 416 5.09 -19.83 -1.99
CA ALA A 416 5.03 -19.97 -3.44
C ALA A 416 5.93 -18.96 -4.18
N ALA A 417 6.02 -17.72 -3.70
CA ALA A 417 6.92 -16.73 -4.29
C ALA A 417 8.39 -17.14 -4.11
N ASN A 418 8.74 -17.72 -2.97
CA ASN A 418 10.09 -18.21 -2.68
C ASN A 418 10.41 -19.55 -3.37
N ALA A 419 9.43 -20.23 -3.93
CA ALA A 419 9.63 -21.48 -4.68
C ALA A 419 10.06 -21.25 -6.14
N GLN A 420 10.16 -20.00 -6.60
CA GLN A 420 10.60 -19.71 -7.97
C GLN A 420 12.05 -20.14 -8.18
N HIS A 421 12.29 -20.95 -9.22
CA HIS A 421 13.60 -21.51 -9.54
C HIS A 421 14.69 -20.43 -9.74
N ALA A 422 14.46 -19.48 -10.66
CA ALA A 422 15.43 -18.42 -10.98
C ALA A 422 15.86 -17.61 -9.74
N LEU A 423 14.89 -17.21 -8.93
CA LEU A 423 15.11 -16.52 -7.66
C LEU A 423 15.97 -17.36 -6.71
N ALA A 424 15.63 -18.64 -6.53
CA ALA A 424 16.39 -19.54 -5.65
C ALA A 424 17.81 -19.80 -6.14
N THR A 425 18.01 -19.95 -7.44
CA THR A 425 19.32 -20.11 -8.08
C THR A 425 20.19 -18.87 -7.84
N LEU A 426 19.64 -17.67 -8.04
CA LEU A 426 20.36 -16.41 -7.81
C LEU A 426 20.70 -16.15 -6.34
N HIS A 427 19.78 -16.44 -5.42
CA HIS A 427 20.05 -16.35 -3.98
C HIS A 427 21.17 -17.30 -3.55
N ARG A 428 21.21 -18.53 -4.09
CA ARG A 428 22.30 -19.48 -3.88
C ARG A 428 23.61 -18.93 -4.43
N ALA A 429 23.60 -18.41 -5.66
CA ALA A 429 24.76 -17.81 -6.30
C ALA A 429 25.37 -16.67 -5.48
N ARG A 430 24.51 -15.79 -4.93
CA ARG A 430 24.92 -14.67 -4.06
C ARG A 430 25.20 -15.06 -2.60
N ARG A 431 24.95 -16.31 -2.22
CA ARG A 431 25.06 -16.82 -0.84
C ARG A 431 24.23 -16.03 0.18
N THR A 432 23.08 -15.55 -0.26
CA THR A 432 22.12 -14.82 0.59
C THR A 432 20.91 -15.72 0.85
N PRO A 433 20.45 -15.85 2.11
CA PRO A 433 19.25 -16.63 2.42
C PRO A 433 18.05 -16.15 1.61
N LEU A 434 17.30 -17.09 1.04
CA LEU A 434 16.06 -16.76 0.32
C LEU A 434 14.88 -16.57 1.27
N THR A 435 14.84 -17.40 2.31
CA THR A 435 13.79 -17.37 3.31
C THR A 435 14.31 -16.69 4.57
N ASN A 436 13.44 -15.96 5.25
CA ASN A 436 13.70 -15.45 6.61
C ASN A 436 13.63 -16.58 7.66
N ALA A 437 13.39 -17.83 7.23
CA ALA A 437 13.39 -18.97 8.11
C ALA A 437 14.83 -19.27 8.52
N VAL A 438 15.13 -19.10 9.80
CA VAL A 438 16.40 -19.52 10.39
C VAL A 438 16.22 -20.97 10.84
N PRO A 439 16.86 -21.95 10.17
CA PRO A 439 16.74 -23.35 10.55
C PRO A 439 17.09 -23.54 12.01
N ASP A 440 16.32 -24.37 12.72
CA ASP A 440 16.50 -24.66 14.13
C ASP A 440 16.44 -23.48 15.10
N SER A 441 16.02 -22.30 14.65
CA SER A 441 15.88 -21.12 15.52
C SER A 441 14.96 -21.41 16.71
N PRO A 442 15.46 -21.28 17.95
CA PRO A 442 14.64 -21.44 19.15
C PRO A 442 13.46 -20.48 19.17
N MET A 443 13.62 -19.27 18.64
CA MET A 443 12.55 -18.28 18.53
C MET A 443 11.47 -18.72 17.55
N VAL A 444 11.84 -19.24 16.37
CA VAL A 444 10.86 -19.77 15.41
C VAL A 444 10.13 -20.96 16.02
N LYS A 445 10.85 -21.90 16.65
CA LYS A 445 10.25 -23.05 17.34
C LYS A 445 9.26 -22.59 18.42
N LEU A 446 9.63 -21.62 19.26
CA LEU A 446 8.75 -21.05 20.28
C LEU A 446 7.49 -20.40 19.69
N ILE A 447 7.62 -19.58 18.65
CA ILE A 447 6.48 -18.84 18.08
C ILE A 447 5.55 -19.78 17.30
N THR A 448 6.12 -20.71 16.54
CA THR A 448 5.35 -21.68 15.72
C THR A 448 4.80 -22.86 16.52
N ASP A 449 5.15 -23.00 17.81
CA ASP A 449 4.60 -24.02 18.68
C ASP A 449 3.07 -23.83 18.77
N PRO A 450 2.25 -24.88 18.59
CA PRO A 450 0.80 -24.78 18.77
C PRO A 450 0.37 -24.31 20.17
N SER A 451 1.23 -24.49 21.18
CA SER A 451 1.04 -24.03 22.56
C SER A 451 1.60 -22.63 22.84
N SER A 452 2.14 -21.95 21.83
CA SER A 452 2.63 -20.58 21.98
C SER A 452 1.49 -19.61 22.25
N LEU A 453 1.78 -18.53 22.97
CA LEU A 453 0.82 -17.44 23.19
C LEU A 453 0.28 -16.89 21.87
N ASP A 454 1.13 -16.81 20.83
CA ASP A 454 0.72 -16.34 19.51
C ASP A 454 -0.32 -17.27 18.86
N SER A 455 -0.04 -18.58 18.86
CA SER A 455 -0.97 -19.61 18.37
C SER A 455 -2.29 -19.60 19.14
N GLU A 456 -2.23 -19.44 20.46
CA GLU A 456 -3.42 -19.37 21.31
C GLU A 456 -4.25 -18.11 21.04
N LEU A 457 -3.62 -16.93 20.94
CA LEU A 457 -4.31 -15.69 20.59
C LEU A 457 -4.95 -15.77 19.21
N MET A 458 -4.25 -16.33 18.20
CA MET A 458 -4.83 -16.54 16.87
C MET A 458 -6.07 -17.45 16.92
N ARG A 459 -6.03 -18.52 17.72
CA ARG A 459 -7.17 -19.42 17.91
C ARG A 459 -8.34 -18.70 18.57
N VAL A 460 -8.09 -17.95 19.64
CA VAL A 460 -9.11 -17.17 20.38
C VAL A 460 -9.75 -16.10 19.48
N VAL A 461 -8.96 -15.37 18.69
CA VAL A 461 -9.48 -14.41 17.71
C VAL A 461 -10.38 -15.10 16.68
N GLY A 462 -10.01 -16.29 16.22
CA GLY A 462 -10.82 -17.06 15.30
C GLY A 462 -12.13 -17.55 15.91
N GLU A 463 -12.08 -18.03 17.15
CA GLU A 463 -13.28 -18.42 17.93
C GLU A 463 -14.22 -17.25 18.12
N ALA A 464 -13.71 -16.13 18.63
CA ALA A 464 -14.48 -14.89 18.77
C ALA A 464 -15.07 -14.44 17.42
N THR A 465 -14.30 -14.50 16.33
CA THR A 465 -14.81 -14.13 15.01
C THR A 465 -16.00 -14.99 14.60
N ARG A 466 -15.94 -16.31 14.84
CA ARG A 466 -17.04 -17.24 14.49
C ARG A 466 -18.25 -17.10 15.40
N GLU A 467 -18.03 -16.80 16.67
CA GLU A 467 -19.08 -16.61 17.68
C GLU A 467 -19.84 -15.30 17.47
N TYR A 468 -19.12 -14.18 17.35
CA TYR A 468 -19.71 -12.84 17.28
C TYR A 468 -20.09 -12.43 15.85
N PHE A 469 -19.52 -13.05 14.81
CA PHE A 469 -19.80 -12.77 13.40
C PHE A 469 -20.10 -14.04 12.60
N PRO A 470 -21.20 -14.77 12.90
CA PRO A 470 -21.51 -16.06 12.28
C PRO A 470 -21.64 -15.99 10.75
N GLN A 471 -22.04 -14.84 10.20
CA GLN A 471 -22.13 -14.59 8.76
C GLN A 471 -20.79 -14.79 8.02
N VAL A 472 -19.65 -14.69 8.72
CA VAL A 472 -18.32 -14.99 8.15
C VAL A 472 -18.25 -16.45 7.68
N GLN A 473 -18.95 -17.36 8.35
CA GLN A 473 -18.96 -18.79 8.01
C GLN A 473 -19.91 -19.14 6.87
N GLU A 474 -20.86 -18.26 6.55
CA GLU A 474 -21.84 -18.46 5.48
C GLU A 474 -21.24 -18.20 4.09
N GLN A 475 -20.06 -17.58 4.02
CA GLN A 475 -19.39 -17.32 2.74
C GLN A 475 -19.00 -18.63 2.03
N SER A 476 -19.40 -18.71 0.77
CA SER A 476 -19.02 -19.77 -0.16
C SER A 476 -17.77 -19.37 -0.94
N TYR A 477 -17.01 -20.36 -1.40
CA TYR A 477 -15.86 -20.10 -2.25
C TYR A 477 -16.32 -19.48 -3.57
N GLN A 478 -15.83 -18.28 -3.86
CA GLN A 478 -16.09 -17.61 -5.13
C GLN A 478 -14.83 -17.66 -6.01
N PRO A 479 -14.80 -18.50 -7.06
CA PRO A 479 -13.65 -18.57 -7.95
C PRO A 479 -13.49 -17.26 -8.71
N PHE A 480 -12.25 -16.82 -8.81
CA PHE A 480 -11.88 -15.64 -9.58
C PHE A 480 -12.13 -15.83 -11.08
N ARG A 481 -12.72 -14.82 -11.72
CA ARG A 481 -12.76 -14.65 -13.18
C ARG A 481 -12.08 -13.32 -13.52
N SER A 482 -10.83 -13.34 -13.95
CA SER A 482 -10.19 -12.15 -14.54
C SER A 482 -10.75 -11.94 -15.94
N GLY A 483 -11.28 -10.76 -16.23
CA GLY A 483 -11.50 -10.30 -17.61
C GLY A 483 -10.30 -9.55 -18.20
N ALA A 484 -9.28 -9.25 -17.38
CA ALA A 484 -8.13 -8.45 -17.80
C ALA A 484 -7.13 -9.27 -18.61
N ALA A 485 -6.61 -8.69 -19.70
CA ALA A 485 -5.57 -9.28 -20.52
C ALA A 485 -4.25 -9.39 -19.75
N GLU A 486 -3.55 -10.53 -19.86
CA GLU A 486 -2.19 -10.68 -19.33
C GLU A 486 -1.25 -9.66 -20.01
N ARG A 487 -0.47 -8.93 -19.21
CA ARG A 487 0.62 -8.10 -19.74
C ARG A 487 1.74 -9.00 -20.26
N ASN A 488 2.13 -8.85 -21.52
CA ASN A 488 3.33 -9.45 -22.11
C ASN A 488 4.46 -8.40 -22.14
N PRO A 489 5.40 -8.39 -21.16
CA PRO A 489 6.37 -7.30 -20.95
C PRO A 489 7.54 -7.22 -21.94
#